data_AF-A0A8T2U5N0-F1
#
_entry.id   AF-A0A8T2U5N0-F1
#
_cell.length_a   1.000
_cell.length_b   1.000
_cell.length_c   1.000
_cell.angle_alpha   90.00
_cell.angle_beta   90.00
_cell.angle_gamma   90.00
#
_symmetry.space_group_name_H-M   'P 1'
#
loop_
_entity.id
_entity.type
_entity.pdbx_description
1 polymer ?
#
loop_
_entity_poly.entity_id
_entity_poly.type
_entity_poly.pdbx_seq_one_letter_code
_entity_poly.pdbx_strand_id
1 'polypeptide(L)'
;MISVNVYGKGLLGRECIGRCKDIVVSDLLQGNQGGMTNLRTEWYDLYSKDGKSLFSGKIVAGIAQPEQDLRVFIGTWNVGNARPADDLSPWLHTTTTFDIIAIGSQECDYPARAPYTDCSKDWMATLRSFLGHDYKIVHGVSRGQMRLVVFAHTDAEKSISDVSSGSEATGLGNVIPNKGGLCISLKCWDTSLCFVNCHLAAHVGQCELRNANYRDIVGNMHVDNQSVDILHQFHHVFWFGDLNYRLDFGREEEALSTTETAAWDAVVRKIHDKEFQDLLVYDELQREQKENRALYLFKEGEITFPPTFKMIRETEDVYDMKRVPAWCDRILWFSQDGCQVDQLSYTSVSSVSSSDHKPVAATFLLKAFALPCNYIDNLDEDDKRWHVRFTALRARNLRASDICGYSDPYVSFIGPNLFQEVRTAARLQNLNPVWNPLKDLPTIVLNTFPIERLEKEYLTARVLDYNTKTGDGVLGYGLIPLASAVAAFKAKGTADFVVELSHRGCPAGTLEGTLKLTWERNAAKRRSQNRRQ
;
A
#
# COMPACT_ATOMS: atom_id res chain seq x y z
N MET A 1 -41.82 2.20 -6.69
CA MET A 1 -41.70 1.06 -5.76
C MET A 1 -40.92 -0.02 -6.47
N ILE A 2 -39.69 -0.28 -6.04
CA ILE A 2 -38.87 -1.40 -6.52
C ILE A 2 -38.76 -2.36 -5.32
N SER A 3 -39.02 -3.65 -5.54
CA SER A 3 -38.82 -4.71 -4.53
C SER A 3 -37.56 -5.49 -4.87
N VAL A 4 -36.78 -5.80 -3.84
CA VAL A 4 -35.37 -6.13 -3.99
C VAL A 4 -34.91 -7.05 -2.80
N ASN A 5 -34.09 -8.08 -3.05
CA ASN A 5 -33.48 -9.01 -2.04
C ASN A 5 -31.96 -8.75 -1.90
N VAL A 6 -31.14 -9.32 -0.98
CA VAL A 6 -29.63 -9.26 -1.07
C VAL A 6 -28.88 -10.48 -0.54
N TYR A 7 -27.71 -10.73 -1.16
CA TYR A 7 -26.65 -11.66 -0.75
C TYR A 7 -25.32 -10.96 -0.36
N GLY A 8 -24.64 -11.43 0.70
CA GLY A 8 -23.28 -11.04 1.06
C GLY A 8 -22.21 -11.88 0.35
N LYS A 9 -21.00 -11.36 0.16
CA LYS A 9 -19.85 -12.13 -0.35
C LYS A 9 -18.67 -11.95 0.61
N GLY A 10 -18.56 -12.84 1.59
CA GLY A 10 -17.42 -12.94 2.50
C GLY A 10 -16.38 -13.93 1.99
N LEU A 11 -15.33 -14.16 2.79
CA LEU A 11 -14.23 -15.12 2.55
C LEU A 11 -14.69 -16.56 2.22
N LEU A 12 -15.96 -16.91 2.52
CA LEU A 12 -16.55 -18.24 2.32
C LEU A 12 -17.57 -18.33 1.17
N GLY A 13 -17.77 -17.28 0.36
CA GLY A 13 -18.71 -17.28 -0.77
C GLY A 13 -20.01 -16.49 -0.53
N ARG A 14 -20.99 -16.68 -1.43
CA ARG A 14 -22.28 -15.95 -1.45
C ARG A 14 -23.28 -16.56 -0.47
N GLU A 15 -23.77 -15.80 0.51
CA GLU A 15 -24.92 -16.21 1.35
C GLU A 15 -26.05 -15.16 1.32
N CYS A 16 -27.30 -15.64 1.28
CA CYS A 16 -28.53 -14.85 1.21
C CYS A 16 -28.92 -14.32 2.59
N ILE A 17 -29.18 -13.01 2.75
CA ILE A 17 -29.39 -12.41 4.07
C ILE A 17 -30.81 -11.82 4.27
N GLY A 18 -31.65 -11.67 3.23
CA GLY A 18 -33.07 -11.34 3.41
C GLY A 18 -33.75 -10.50 2.32
N ARG A 19 -35.01 -10.09 2.60
CA ARG A 19 -35.93 -9.34 1.71
C ARG A 19 -36.32 -7.99 2.34
N CYS A 20 -36.28 -6.88 1.59
CA CYS A 20 -36.82 -5.59 2.05
C CYS A 20 -37.79 -4.96 1.01
N LYS A 21 -38.80 -4.23 1.49
CA LYS A 21 -39.79 -3.53 0.67
C LYS A 21 -39.73 -2.02 0.93
N ASP A 22 -39.78 -1.26 -0.18
CA ASP A 22 -40.18 0.15 -0.31
C ASP A 22 -39.24 1.25 0.21
N ILE A 23 -38.36 1.76 -0.66
CA ILE A 23 -37.66 3.07 -0.51
C ILE A 23 -38.05 4.03 -1.66
N VAL A 24 -38.22 5.32 -1.36
CA VAL A 24 -38.49 6.42 -2.30
C VAL A 24 -37.28 7.36 -2.39
N VAL A 25 -36.86 7.68 -3.62
CA VAL A 25 -35.60 8.40 -3.96
C VAL A 25 -35.53 9.85 -3.44
N SER A 26 -36.66 10.49 -3.11
CA SER A 26 -36.70 11.85 -2.56
C SER A 26 -36.04 11.99 -1.19
N ASP A 27 -35.96 10.90 -0.42
CA ASP A 27 -35.45 10.91 0.96
C ASP A 27 -33.91 10.98 1.02
N LEU A 28 -33.22 10.81 -0.12
CA LEU A 28 -31.76 10.88 -0.25
C LEU A 28 -31.23 12.29 -0.58
N LEU A 29 -32.11 13.23 -0.94
CA LEU A 29 -31.72 14.52 -1.52
C LEU A 29 -32.08 15.74 -0.66
N GLN A 30 -32.84 15.57 0.44
CA GLN A 30 -33.15 16.68 1.35
C GLN A 30 -32.21 16.66 2.55
N GLY A 31 -31.16 17.48 2.49
CA GLY A 31 -30.41 17.85 3.68
C GLY A 31 -31.33 18.54 4.68
N ASN A 32 -31.27 18.14 5.95
CA ASN A 32 -31.58 19.05 7.04
C ASN A 32 -30.96 18.64 8.38
N GLN A 33 -30.29 19.64 8.95
CA GLN A 33 -30.09 19.99 10.36
C GLN A 33 -30.66 19.01 11.40
N GLY A 34 -29.76 18.39 12.16
CA GLY A 34 -30.08 17.60 13.34
C GLY A 34 -29.29 16.31 13.35
N GLY A 35 -28.25 16.25 14.18
CA GLY A 35 -27.39 15.07 14.31
C GLY A 35 -28.20 13.80 14.50
N MET A 36 -28.17 12.92 13.50
CA MET A 36 -28.63 11.54 13.60
C MET A 36 -27.40 10.63 13.66
N THR A 37 -27.22 9.94 14.78
CA THR A 37 -26.08 9.06 15.12
C THR A 37 -26.33 7.58 14.80
N ASN A 38 -27.34 7.25 13.99
CA ASN A 38 -27.68 5.86 13.69
C ASN A 38 -27.63 5.61 12.17
N LEU A 39 -26.56 4.98 11.69
CA LEU A 39 -26.56 4.34 10.37
C LEU A 39 -27.54 3.16 10.41
N ARG A 40 -28.47 3.09 9.47
CA ARG A 40 -29.08 1.82 9.06
C ARG A 40 -28.49 1.44 7.71
N THR A 41 -27.68 0.39 7.73
CA THR A 41 -27.20 -0.30 6.53
C THR A 41 -28.36 -1.16 6.01
N GLU A 42 -28.95 -0.80 4.88
CA GLU A 42 -29.94 -1.67 4.20
C GLU A 42 -29.44 -2.04 2.80
N TRP A 43 -29.70 -3.29 2.42
CA TRP A 43 -29.06 -3.97 1.30
C TRP A 43 -30.06 -4.21 0.14
N TYR A 44 -29.68 -3.96 -1.14
CA TYR A 44 -30.54 -4.19 -2.34
C TYR A 44 -29.96 -4.96 -3.61
N ASP A 45 -30.62 -6.01 -4.16
CA ASP A 45 -30.58 -6.74 -5.48
C ASP A 45 -31.64 -6.27 -6.52
N LEU A 46 -31.25 -5.98 -7.76
CA LEU A 46 -32.17 -5.50 -8.82
C LEU A 46 -32.65 -6.61 -9.78
N TYR A 47 -33.96 -6.64 -10.03
CA TYR A 47 -34.65 -7.52 -10.99
C TYR A 47 -35.48 -6.71 -11.98
N SER A 48 -35.65 -7.22 -13.19
CA SER A 48 -36.57 -6.66 -14.19
C SER A 48 -38.03 -6.84 -13.77
N LYS A 49 -38.96 -6.10 -14.40
CA LYS A 49 -40.41 -6.23 -14.17
C LYS A 49 -40.95 -7.65 -14.39
N ASP A 50 -40.28 -8.44 -15.21
CA ASP A 50 -40.56 -9.84 -15.52
C ASP A 50 -39.77 -10.84 -14.64
N GLY A 51 -39.08 -10.36 -13.59
CA GLY A 51 -38.44 -11.19 -12.58
C GLY A 51 -37.08 -11.78 -12.98
N LYS A 52 -36.48 -11.36 -14.10
CA LYS A 52 -35.13 -11.75 -14.48
C LYS A 52 -34.09 -10.89 -13.75
N SER A 53 -33.05 -11.52 -13.21
CA SER A 53 -31.92 -10.81 -12.60
C SER A 53 -31.21 -9.97 -13.67
N LEU A 54 -31.09 -8.65 -13.43
CA LEU A 54 -30.55 -7.71 -14.42
C LEU A 54 -29.05 -7.44 -14.24
N PHE A 55 -28.55 -7.36 -13.01
CA PHE A 55 -27.13 -7.16 -12.70
C PHE A 55 -26.77 -7.72 -11.31
N SER A 56 -25.51 -8.13 -11.12
CA SER A 56 -24.92 -8.41 -9.81
C SER A 56 -23.96 -7.26 -9.42
N GLY A 57 -24.37 -6.38 -8.52
CA GLY A 57 -23.57 -5.25 -8.03
C GLY A 57 -24.16 -4.63 -6.76
N LYS A 58 -23.30 -4.03 -5.91
CA LYS A 58 -23.62 -3.48 -4.58
C LYS A 58 -24.24 -2.08 -4.68
N ILE A 59 -25.33 -1.81 -3.95
CA ILE A 59 -25.82 -0.45 -3.64
C ILE A 59 -25.75 -0.26 -2.12
N VAL A 60 -25.00 0.74 -1.68
CA VAL A 60 -24.98 1.25 -0.30
C VAL A 60 -25.70 2.60 -0.32
N ALA A 61 -26.96 2.63 0.10
CA ALA A 61 -27.69 3.88 0.27
C ALA A 61 -27.34 4.46 1.65
N GLY A 62 -26.46 5.46 1.66
CA GLY A 62 -26.09 6.21 2.86
C GLY A 62 -24.71 6.85 2.71
N ILE A 63 -24.58 8.11 3.13
CA ILE A 63 -23.27 8.70 3.45
C ILE A 63 -22.80 7.92 4.68
N ALA A 64 -21.76 7.11 4.55
CA ALA A 64 -21.11 6.62 5.76
C ALA A 64 -20.71 7.85 6.58
N GLN A 65 -21.15 7.88 7.84
CA GLN A 65 -20.67 8.78 8.88
C GLN A 65 -19.13 8.94 8.79
N PRO A 66 -18.55 10.04 9.33
CA PRO A 66 -17.17 10.44 9.05
C PRO A 66 -16.16 9.30 9.23
N GLU A 67 -15.01 9.46 8.57
CA GLU A 67 -13.85 8.58 8.66
C GLU A 67 -13.76 7.81 9.98
N GLN A 68 -13.71 6.48 9.87
CA GLN A 68 -13.62 5.57 11.00
C GLN A 68 -12.17 5.39 11.40
N ASP A 69 -11.92 5.33 12.70
CA ASP A 69 -10.62 4.95 13.22
C ASP A 69 -10.38 3.47 13.00
N LEU A 70 -9.20 3.14 12.48
CA LEU A 70 -8.74 1.76 12.27
C LEU A 70 -7.38 1.57 12.94
N ARG A 71 -7.32 0.71 13.95
CA ARG A 71 -6.09 0.38 14.69
C ARG A 71 -5.39 -0.80 14.05
N VAL A 72 -4.13 -0.61 13.66
CA VAL A 72 -3.35 -1.63 12.97
C VAL A 72 -2.10 -1.97 13.79
N PHE A 73 -1.88 -3.25 14.05
CA PHE A 73 -0.62 -3.78 14.58
C PHE A 73 0.20 -4.38 13.45
N ILE A 74 1.50 -4.09 13.43
CA ILE A 74 2.45 -4.69 12.50
C ILE A 74 3.62 -5.26 13.30
N GLY A 75 3.91 -6.54 13.09
CA GLY A 75 5.06 -7.22 13.66
C GLY A 75 5.97 -7.77 12.57
N THR A 76 7.29 -7.63 12.76
CA THR A 76 8.30 -8.37 12.00
C THR A 76 9.24 -9.13 12.91
N TRP A 77 9.56 -10.37 12.54
CA TRP A 77 10.57 -11.16 13.26
C TRP A 77 11.31 -12.14 12.34
N ASN A 78 12.62 -11.96 12.20
CA ASN A 78 13.48 -13.01 11.69
C ASN A 78 13.65 -14.07 12.80
N VAL A 79 13.03 -15.24 12.64
CA VAL A 79 13.00 -16.26 13.70
C VAL A 79 14.27 -17.11 13.73
N GLY A 80 15.25 -16.85 12.86
CA GLY A 80 16.56 -17.51 12.87
C GLY A 80 16.48 -19.03 12.75
N ASN A 81 15.50 -19.56 12.02
CA ASN A 81 15.20 -20.98 11.89
C ASN A 81 15.00 -21.68 13.26
N ALA A 82 14.65 -20.90 14.28
CA ALA A 82 14.34 -21.36 15.62
C ALA A 82 12.83 -21.39 15.80
N ARG A 83 12.33 -22.45 16.43
CA ARG A 83 10.91 -22.55 16.73
C ARG A 83 10.55 -21.51 17.80
N PRO A 84 9.54 -20.66 17.57
CA PRO A 84 9.06 -19.71 18.57
C PRO A 84 8.46 -20.44 19.78
N ALA A 85 8.43 -19.76 20.94
CA ALA A 85 7.70 -20.24 22.11
C ALA A 85 6.19 -20.29 21.85
N ASP A 86 5.46 -21.09 22.63
CA ASP A 86 3.99 -21.12 22.60
C ASP A 86 3.40 -19.76 23.04
N ASP A 87 4.04 -19.13 24.03
CA ASP A 87 3.65 -17.82 24.54
C ASP A 87 4.29 -16.70 23.71
N LEU A 88 3.45 -15.97 22.97
CA LEU A 88 3.84 -14.80 22.18
C LEU A 88 3.50 -13.48 22.88
N SER A 89 3.04 -13.52 24.14
CA SER A 89 2.62 -12.32 24.88
C SER A 89 3.68 -11.23 24.98
N PRO A 90 4.99 -11.53 25.09
CA PRO A 90 6.01 -10.47 25.13
C PRO A 90 6.06 -9.64 23.85
N TRP A 91 5.63 -10.19 22.71
CA TRP A 91 5.67 -9.49 21.43
C TRP A 91 4.30 -8.98 20.96
N LEU A 92 3.25 -9.78 21.12
CA LEU A 92 1.91 -9.47 20.63
C LEU A 92 1.01 -8.91 21.72
N HIS A 93 1.55 -8.13 22.68
CA HIS A 93 0.84 -7.56 23.84
C HIS A 93 -0.57 -7.06 23.49
N THR A 94 -1.60 -7.69 24.06
CA THR A 94 -3.03 -7.53 23.68
C THR A 94 -3.82 -6.59 24.60
N THR A 95 -3.16 -5.66 25.31
CA THR A 95 -3.88 -4.69 26.17
C THR A 95 -4.77 -3.73 25.38
N THR A 96 -4.49 -3.58 24.08
CA THR A 96 -5.30 -2.82 23.14
C THR A 96 -5.83 -3.76 22.06
N THR A 97 -7.13 -3.70 21.78
CA THR A 97 -7.71 -4.37 20.60
C THR A 97 -7.28 -3.64 19.34
N PHE A 98 -6.68 -4.38 18.41
CA PHE A 98 -6.36 -3.91 17.06
C PHE A 98 -7.38 -4.46 16.06
N ASP A 99 -7.82 -3.65 15.11
CA ASP A 99 -8.75 -4.09 14.07
C ASP A 99 -8.06 -5.01 13.07
N ILE A 100 -6.80 -4.73 12.75
CA ILE A 100 -5.96 -5.52 11.84
C ILE A 100 -4.62 -5.80 12.50
N ILE A 101 -4.14 -7.04 12.37
CA ILE A 101 -2.81 -7.47 12.81
C ILE A 101 -2.07 -8.09 11.63
N ALA A 102 -0.96 -7.50 11.21
CA ALA A 102 -0.10 -8.04 10.14
C ALA A 102 1.22 -8.55 10.73
N ILE A 103 1.52 -9.84 10.55
CA ILE A 103 2.72 -10.49 11.09
C ILE A 103 3.58 -11.02 9.95
N GLY A 104 4.78 -10.47 9.82
CA GLY A 104 5.82 -10.92 8.90
C GLY A 104 6.90 -11.70 9.63
N SER A 105 7.35 -12.82 9.06
CA SER A 105 8.50 -13.56 9.56
C SER A 105 9.49 -13.89 8.46
N GLN A 106 10.77 -13.96 8.80
CA GLN A 106 11.87 -14.39 7.94
C GLN A 106 12.64 -15.54 8.62
N GLU A 107 13.43 -16.30 7.85
CA GLU A 107 14.12 -17.52 8.33
C GLU A 107 13.21 -18.42 9.18
N CYS A 108 11.96 -18.61 8.77
CA CYS A 108 11.01 -19.42 9.50
C CYS A 108 11.04 -20.85 8.96
N ASP A 109 12.14 -21.56 9.20
CA ASP A 109 12.29 -22.96 8.81
C ASP A 109 12.82 -23.78 9.97
N TYR A 110 11.92 -24.48 10.65
CA TYR A 110 12.22 -25.19 11.89
C TYR A 110 11.39 -26.48 11.99
N PRO A 111 11.76 -27.43 12.88
CA PRO A 111 10.93 -28.61 13.13
C PRO A 111 9.57 -28.26 13.76
N ALA A 112 8.49 -28.49 13.03
CA ALA A 112 7.11 -28.21 13.46
C ALA A 112 6.71 -28.98 14.75
N ARG A 113 5.80 -28.42 15.58
CA ARG A 113 5.19 -29.17 16.69
C ARG A 113 4.13 -30.11 16.16
N ALA A 114 3.99 -31.27 16.80
CA ALA A 114 2.86 -32.16 16.54
C ALA A 114 1.54 -31.40 16.79
N PRO A 115 0.49 -31.60 15.96
CA PRO A 115 0.37 -32.59 14.87
C PRO A 115 0.87 -32.11 13.50
N TYR A 116 1.51 -30.94 13.41
CA TYR A 116 1.97 -30.37 12.15
C TYR A 116 3.28 -31.01 11.70
N THR A 117 3.41 -31.24 10.39
CA THR A 117 4.64 -31.70 9.74
C THR A 117 5.33 -30.59 8.93
N ASP A 118 4.72 -29.41 8.89
CA ASP A 118 5.17 -28.25 8.12
C ASP A 118 5.20 -27.03 9.05
N CYS A 119 6.32 -26.30 9.04
CA CYS A 119 6.55 -25.15 9.90
C CYS A 119 5.63 -23.98 9.59
N SER A 120 5.13 -23.85 8.35
CA SER A 120 4.12 -22.82 8.03
C SER A 120 2.79 -23.09 8.72
N LYS A 121 2.34 -24.35 8.71
CA LYS A 121 1.12 -24.75 9.44
C LYS A 121 1.28 -24.58 10.95
N ASP A 122 2.44 -24.95 11.50
CA ASP A 122 2.76 -24.74 12.92
C ASP A 122 2.74 -23.25 13.30
N TRP A 123 3.39 -22.40 12.50
CA TRP A 123 3.44 -20.95 12.72
C TRP A 123 2.04 -20.32 12.70
N MET A 124 1.25 -20.61 11.66
CA MET A 124 -0.13 -20.10 11.55
C MET A 124 -1.01 -20.59 12.71
N ALA A 125 -0.86 -21.84 13.12
CA ALA A 125 -1.61 -22.39 14.25
C ALA A 125 -1.22 -21.73 15.58
N THR A 126 0.07 -21.45 15.78
CA THR A 126 0.57 -20.76 16.98
C THR A 126 -0.02 -19.36 17.07
N LEU A 127 0.07 -18.57 16.00
CA LEU A 127 -0.50 -17.22 15.95
C LEU A 127 -2.01 -17.24 16.19
N ARG A 128 -2.73 -18.16 15.53
CA ARG A 128 -4.18 -18.30 15.71
C ARG A 128 -4.55 -18.71 17.13
N SER A 129 -3.82 -19.64 17.74
CA SER A 129 -4.06 -20.08 19.11
C SER A 129 -3.81 -18.94 20.10
N PHE A 130 -2.76 -18.15 19.87
CA PHE A 130 -2.41 -17.02 20.72
C PHE A 130 -3.45 -15.88 20.63
N LEU A 131 -3.83 -15.48 19.40
CA LEU A 131 -4.79 -14.39 19.18
C LEU A 131 -6.23 -14.77 19.55
N GLY A 132 -6.55 -16.06 19.63
CA GLY A 132 -7.85 -16.55 20.07
C GLY A 132 -8.95 -16.42 19.02
N HIS A 133 -10.20 -16.58 19.47
CA HIS A 133 -11.37 -16.65 18.57
C HIS A 133 -11.82 -15.29 18.02
N ASP A 134 -11.40 -14.21 18.67
CA ASP A 134 -11.75 -12.82 18.34
C ASP A 134 -11.03 -12.32 17.09
N TYR A 135 -9.99 -13.03 16.65
CA TYR A 135 -9.26 -12.74 15.43
C TYR A 135 -9.43 -13.84 14.38
N LYS A 136 -9.75 -13.45 13.14
CA LYS A 136 -9.78 -14.34 11.97
C LYS A 136 -8.58 -14.09 11.09
N ILE A 137 -8.03 -15.16 10.51
CA ILE A 137 -7.06 -15.03 9.43
C ILE A 137 -7.80 -14.48 8.22
N VAL A 138 -7.42 -13.28 7.78
CA VAL A 138 -7.86 -12.69 6.52
C VAL A 138 -7.16 -13.39 5.38
N HIS A 139 -5.83 -13.48 5.45
CA HIS A 139 -5.00 -14.16 4.45
C HIS A 139 -3.61 -14.48 4.98
N GLY A 140 -3.00 -15.52 4.41
CA GLY A 140 -1.63 -15.91 4.70
C GLY A 140 -0.89 -16.29 3.42
N VAL A 141 0.33 -15.78 3.24
CA VAL A 141 1.19 -16.07 2.09
C VAL A 141 2.59 -16.46 2.57
N SER A 142 3.22 -17.40 1.87
CA SER A 142 4.56 -17.90 2.20
C SER A 142 5.40 -18.05 0.94
N ARG A 143 6.71 -17.81 1.04
CA ARG A 143 7.70 -18.10 -0.01
C ARG A 143 9.01 -18.50 0.63
N GLY A 144 9.42 -19.75 0.42
CA GLY A 144 10.57 -20.32 1.11
C GLY A 144 10.42 -20.14 2.63
N GLN A 145 11.37 -19.44 3.24
CA GLN A 145 11.41 -19.21 4.69
C GLN A 145 10.73 -17.91 5.13
N MET A 146 10.14 -17.15 4.20
CA MET A 146 9.36 -15.94 4.51
C MET A 146 7.88 -16.25 4.62
N ARG A 147 7.19 -15.58 5.55
CA ARG A 147 5.74 -15.65 5.74
C ARG A 147 5.16 -14.29 6.04
N LEU A 148 3.93 -14.06 5.59
CA LEU A 148 3.14 -12.90 5.95
C LEU A 148 1.72 -13.38 6.23
N VAL A 149 1.19 -13.05 7.40
CA VAL A 149 -0.18 -13.40 7.81
C VAL A 149 -0.88 -12.14 8.29
N VAL A 150 -2.07 -11.89 7.77
CA VAL A 150 -2.94 -10.78 8.20
C VAL A 150 -4.16 -11.36 8.90
N PHE A 151 -4.42 -10.88 10.10
CA PHE A 151 -5.60 -11.16 10.90
C PHE A 151 -6.46 -9.91 11.00
N ALA A 152 -7.77 -10.12 11.20
CA ALA A 152 -8.71 -9.07 11.53
C ALA A 152 -9.50 -9.45 12.76
N HIS A 153 -9.80 -8.45 13.59
CA HIS A 153 -10.76 -8.62 14.67
C HIS A 153 -12.14 -8.93 14.06
N THR A 154 -12.94 -9.74 14.74
CA THR A 154 -14.27 -10.18 14.26
C THR A 154 -15.22 -9.02 13.96
N ASP A 155 -15.07 -7.88 14.64
CA ASP A 155 -15.83 -6.66 14.34
C ASP A 155 -15.38 -5.98 13.04
N ALA A 156 -14.08 -6.00 12.74
CA ALA A 156 -13.51 -5.41 11.52
C ALA A 156 -13.65 -6.34 10.30
N GLU A 157 -13.71 -7.67 10.50
CA GLU A 157 -13.76 -8.68 9.44
C GLU A 157 -14.81 -8.38 8.36
N LYS A 158 -16.01 -7.94 8.77
CA LYS A 158 -17.13 -7.68 7.86
C LYS A 158 -16.92 -6.47 6.94
N SER A 159 -15.99 -5.58 7.30
CA SER A 159 -15.60 -4.44 6.48
C SER A 159 -14.51 -4.78 5.46
N ILE A 160 -13.91 -5.98 5.56
CA ILE A 160 -12.77 -6.37 4.73
C ILE A 160 -13.26 -6.96 3.40
N SER A 161 -12.65 -6.50 2.30
CA SER A 161 -12.91 -7.00 0.94
C SER A 161 -11.69 -6.87 0.06
N ASP A 162 -11.80 -7.31 -1.21
CA ASP A 162 -10.75 -7.19 -2.23
C ASP A 162 -9.36 -7.66 -1.75
N VAL A 163 -9.35 -8.82 -1.07
CA VAL A 163 -8.13 -9.43 -0.56
C VAL A 163 -7.33 -10.05 -1.70
N SER A 164 -6.05 -9.70 -1.79
CA SER A 164 -5.12 -10.19 -2.81
C SER A 164 -3.73 -10.35 -2.22
N SER A 165 -2.85 -11.07 -2.92
CA SER A 165 -1.48 -11.28 -2.47
C SER A 165 -0.53 -11.54 -3.61
N GLY A 166 0.72 -11.15 -3.45
CA GLY A 166 1.80 -11.38 -4.40
C GLY A 166 3.10 -11.79 -3.72
N SER A 167 4.07 -12.22 -4.53
CA SER A 167 5.43 -12.43 -4.06
C SER A 167 6.45 -12.14 -5.17
N GLU A 168 7.64 -11.69 -4.78
CA GLU A 168 8.77 -11.46 -5.68
C GLU A 168 10.04 -12.07 -5.08
N ALA A 169 10.85 -12.79 -5.87
CA ALA A 169 12.16 -13.29 -5.43
C ALA A 169 13.26 -12.38 -5.88
N THR A 170 14.23 -12.18 -4.99
CA THR A 170 15.43 -11.37 -5.25
C THR A 170 16.70 -12.10 -4.82
N GLY A 171 16.60 -13.41 -4.53
CA GLY A 171 17.73 -14.27 -4.20
C GLY A 171 18.63 -14.56 -5.41
N LEU A 172 19.64 -15.43 -5.24
CA LEU A 172 20.62 -15.73 -6.29
C LEU A 172 19.92 -16.08 -7.62
N GLY A 173 20.20 -15.29 -8.66
CA GLY A 173 19.61 -15.43 -9.99
C GLY A 173 18.09 -15.21 -10.06
N ASN A 174 17.46 -14.62 -9.05
CA ASN A 174 16.00 -14.50 -8.86
C ASN A 174 15.24 -15.85 -8.80
N VAL A 175 15.96 -16.96 -8.63
CA VAL A 175 15.40 -18.32 -8.62
C VAL A 175 15.39 -18.92 -7.21
N ILE A 176 16.39 -18.62 -6.37
CA ILE A 176 16.46 -19.15 -5.00
C ILE A 176 15.52 -18.34 -4.09
N PRO A 177 14.49 -18.95 -3.47
CA PRO A 177 13.42 -18.23 -2.77
C PRO A 177 13.78 -17.83 -1.33
N ASN A 178 15.06 -17.56 -1.02
CA ASN A 178 15.50 -17.20 0.33
C ASN A 178 15.53 -15.68 0.60
N LYS A 179 15.41 -14.86 -0.45
CA LYS A 179 15.34 -13.39 -0.40
C LYS A 179 14.25 -12.90 -1.33
N GLY A 180 13.60 -11.81 -0.95
CA GLY A 180 12.49 -11.25 -1.72
C GLY A 180 11.46 -10.53 -0.86
N GLY A 181 10.26 -10.41 -1.42
CA GLY A 181 9.11 -9.78 -0.79
C GLY A 181 7.84 -10.62 -0.92
N LEU A 182 6.97 -10.50 0.07
CA LEU A 182 5.60 -10.98 0.10
C LEU A 182 4.69 -9.77 0.29
N CYS A 183 3.54 -9.73 -0.37
CA CYS A 183 2.52 -8.74 -0.03
C CYS A 183 1.14 -9.37 0.16
N ILE A 184 0.35 -8.74 1.03
CA ILE A 184 -1.09 -8.96 1.15
C ILE A 184 -1.74 -7.58 1.05
N SER A 185 -2.64 -7.41 0.09
CA SER A 185 -3.51 -6.24 -0.01
C SER A 185 -4.94 -6.61 0.38
N LEU A 186 -5.65 -5.61 0.88
CA LEU A 186 -7.08 -5.69 1.19
C LEU A 186 -7.69 -4.29 1.18
N LYS A 187 -9.01 -4.22 1.18
CA LYS A 187 -9.74 -3.01 1.56
C LYS A 187 -10.40 -3.22 2.91
N CYS A 188 -10.35 -2.21 3.76
CA CYS A 188 -11.23 -2.06 4.91
C CYS A 188 -12.20 -0.92 4.57
N TRP A 189 -13.48 -1.24 4.42
CA TRP A 189 -14.44 -0.43 3.67
C TRP A 189 -13.94 -0.11 2.25
N ASP A 190 -13.73 1.15 1.89
CA ASP A 190 -13.15 1.57 0.61
C ASP A 190 -11.70 2.04 0.74
N THR A 191 -11.12 2.00 1.94
CA THR A 191 -9.71 2.30 2.18
C THR A 191 -8.86 1.06 1.91
N SER A 192 -8.02 1.15 0.88
CA SER A 192 -7.10 0.08 0.48
C SER A 192 -5.77 0.11 1.25
N LEU A 193 -5.39 -1.04 1.79
CA LEU A 193 -4.19 -1.28 2.57
C LEU A 193 -3.32 -2.33 1.86
N CYS A 194 -2.01 -2.17 1.93
CA CYS A 194 -1.05 -3.18 1.48
C CYS A 194 0.02 -3.39 2.55
N PHE A 195 0.25 -4.65 2.92
CA PHE A 195 1.28 -5.08 3.86
C PHE A 195 2.36 -5.82 3.08
N VAL A 196 3.60 -5.35 3.16
CA VAL A 196 4.76 -5.93 2.47
C VAL A 196 5.75 -6.42 3.51
N ASN A 197 5.97 -7.73 3.56
CA ASN A 197 7.05 -8.35 4.33
C ASN A 197 8.23 -8.68 3.41
N CYS A 198 9.46 -8.31 3.74
CA CYS A 198 10.64 -8.66 2.97
C CYS A 198 11.77 -9.30 3.77
N HIS A 199 12.66 -9.98 3.04
CA HIS A 199 13.98 -10.40 3.51
C HIS A 199 15.00 -10.00 2.44
N LEU A 200 15.74 -8.92 2.67
CA LEU A 200 16.67 -8.35 1.68
C LEU A 200 18.08 -8.94 1.82
N ALA A 201 18.94 -8.69 0.83
CA ALA A 201 20.31 -9.19 0.79
C ALA A 201 21.09 -8.93 2.09
N ALA A 202 21.70 -9.99 2.63
CA ALA A 202 22.44 -9.97 3.87
C ALA A 202 23.91 -9.55 3.66
N HIS A 203 24.63 -9.38 4.78
CA HIS A 203 26.04 -8.99 4.88
C HIS A 203 26.35 -7.50 4.65
N VAL A 204 27.45 -7.05 5.28
CA VAL A 204 28.03 -5.72 5.11
C VAL A 204 28.56 -5.58 3.67
N GLY A 205 28.50 -4.37 3.11
CA GLY A 205 28.93 -4.11 1.72
C GLY A 205 27.91 -4.49 0.64
N GLN A 206 26.73 -4.97 1.03
CA GLN A 206 25.64 -5.34 0.11
C GLN A 206 24.51 -4.29 0.06
N CYS A 207 24.79 -3.04 0.44
CA CYS A 207 23.79 -1.96 0.51
C CYS A 207 23.10 -1.74 -0.85
N GLU A 208 23.86 -1.65 -1.95
CA GLU A 208 23.26 -1.46 -3.26
C GLU A 208 22.44 -2.68 -3.73
N LEU A 209 22.81 -3.89 -3.29
CA LEU A 209 22.01 -5.08 -3.58
C LEU A 209 20.68 -5.05 -2.80
N ARG A 210 20.65 -4.52 -1.57
CA ARG A 210 19.41 -4.26 -0.83
C ARG A 210 18.54 -3.22 -1.53
N ASN A 211 19.13 -2.13 -2.01
CA ASN A 211 18.43 -1.14 -2.83
C ASN A 211 17.83 -1.78 -4.09
N ALA A 212 18.61 -2.60 -4.80
CA ALA A 212 18.15 -3.32 -5.98
C ALA A 212 17.01 -4.28 -5.66
N ASN A 213 17.10 -5.06 -4.57
CA ASN A 213 16.03 -5.94 -4.12
C ASN A 213 14.73 -5.15 -3.84
N TYR A 214 14.82 -4.00 -3.17
CA TYR A 214 13.67 -3.11 -2.97
C TYR A 214 13.04 -2.67 -4.30
N ARG A 215 13.86 -2.18 -5.25
CA ARG A 215 13.39 -1.74 -6.57
C ARG A 215 12.71 -2.86 -7.35
N ASP A 216 13.23 -4.08 -7.28
CA ASP A 216 12.65 -5.26 -7.93
C ASP A 216 11.33 -5.66 -7.28
N ILE A 217 11.24 -5.68 -5.94
CA ILE A 217 9.98 -5.93 -5.24
C ILE A 217 8.93 -4.89 -5.62
N VAL A 218 9.25 -3.59 -5.63
CA VAL A 218 8.28 -2.56 -6.04
C VAL A 218 7.84 -2.74 -7.49
N GLY A 219 8.80 -2.95 -8.41
CA GLY A 219 8.54 -2.97 -9.85
C GLY A 219 7.89 -4.25 -10.38
N ASN A 220 8.08 -5.38 -9.69
CA ASN A 220 7.69 -6.69 -10.19
C ASN A 220 6.66 -7.40 -9.28
N MET A 221 6.26 -6.81 -8.16
CA MET A 221 5.19 -7.37 -7.31
C MET A 221 3.84 -7.27 -8.02
N HIS A 222 3.32 -8.41 -8.47
CA HIS A 222 2.02 -8.48 -9.14
C HIS A 222 0.91 -8.71 -8.12
N VAL A 223 0.17 -7.64 -7.80
CA VAL A 223 -1.02 -7.66 -6.94
C VAL A 223 -2.03 -6.65 -7.47
N ASP A 224 -3.31 -6.97 -7.35
CA ASP A 224 -4.44 -6.16 -7.82
C ASP A 224 -4.29 -5.63 -9.25
N ASN A 225 -3.93 -4.36 -9.45
CA ASN A 225 -3.76 -3.75 -10.76
C ASN A 225 -2.33 -3.91 -11.26
N GLN A 226 -2.09 -4.97 -12.04
CA GLN A 226 -0.77 -5.29 -12.63
C GLN A 226 -0.21 -4.23 -13.60
N SER A 227 -1.02 -3.24 -13.99
CA SER A 227 -0.59 -2.12 -14.84
C SER A 227 0.05 -0.97 -14.05
N VAL A 228 0.08 -1.07 -12.72
CA VAL A 228 0.60 -0.07 -11.78
C VAL A 228 1.46 -0.78 -10.76
N ASP A 229 2.54 -0.14 -10.31
CA ASP A 229 3.31 -0.68 -9.20
C ASP A 229 2.52 -0.62 -7.88
N ILE A 230 3.02 -1.29 -6.85
CA ILE A 230 2.35 -1.38 -5.56
C ILE A 230 2.28 -0.04 -4.80
N LEU A 231 3.08 0.96 -5.15
CA LEU A 231 3.11 2.24 -4.44
C LEU A 231 2.03 3.21 -4.96
N HIS A 232 1.46 2.98 -6.14
CA HIS A 232 0.48 3.90 -6.74
C HIS A 232 -0.92 3.29 -6.91
N GLN A 233 -1.29 2.31 -6.09
CA GLN A 233 -2.62 1.70 -6.13
C GLN A 233 -3.27 1.48 -4.76
N PHE A 234 -2.56 1.76 -3.66
CA PHE A 234 -3.07 1.60 -2.29
C PHE A 234 -3.02 2.90 -1.50
N HIS A 235 -4.05 3.17 -0.68
CA HIS A 235 -4.10 4.36 0.17
C HIS A 235 -3.01 4.33 1.23
N HIS A 236 -2.76 3.15 1.82
CA HIS A 236 -1.67 2.92 2.76
C HIS A 236 -0.85 1.69 2.35
N VAL A 237 0.47 1.83 2.36
CA VAL A 237 1.42 0.73 2.15
C VAL A 237 2.34 0.66 3.37
N PHE A 238 2.33 -0.48 4.05
CA PHE A 238 3.25 -0.78 5.14
C PHE A 238 4.35 -1.70 4.63
N TRP A 239 5.60 -1.31 4.82
CA TRP A 239 6.77 -2.06 4.39
C TRP A 239 7.61 -2.45 5.59
N PHE A 240 7.77 -3.74 5.82
CA PHE A 240 8.46 -4.26 6.99
C PHE A 240 9.19 -5.55 6.68
N GLY A 241 10.05 -5.97 7.61
CA GLY A 241 10.80 -7.21 7.45
C GLY A 241 12.20 -7.14 8.03
N ASP A 242 13.01 -8.12 7.65
CA ASP A 242 14.46 -8.07 7.77
C ASP A 242 15.04 -7.38 6.53
N LEU A 243 15.17 -6.05 6.61
CA LEU A 243 15.71 -5.22 5.55
C LEU A 243 17.25 -5.34 5.47
N ASN A 244 17.90 -5.91 6.49
CA ASN A 244 19.32 -6.24 6.51
C ASN A 244 20.30 -5.05 6.31
N TYR A 245 19.84 -3.80 6.36
CA TYR A 245 20.73 -2.62 6.38
C TYR A 245 21.57 -2.61 7.66
N ARG A 246 22.80 -2.11 7.54
CA ARG A 246 23.85 -2.19 8.56
C ARG A 246 24.30 -0.80 9.00
N LEU A 247 25.15 -0.75 10.02
CA LEU A 247 25.93 0.44 10.31
C LEU A 247 27.14 0.48 9.37
N ASP A 248 27.36 1.61 8.73
CA ASP A 248 28.45 1.89 7.81
C ASP A 248 29.20 3.15 8.27
N PHE A 249 30.38 2.92 8.85
CA PHE A 249 31.26 3.98 9.37
C PHE A 249 32.17 4.58 8.28
N GLY A 250 32.07 4.13 7.02
CA GLY A 250 32.88 4.63 5.92
C GLY A 250 34.39 4.58 6.21
N ARG A 251 35.11 5.69 5.94
CA ARG A 251 36.55 5.83 6.26
C ARG A 251 36.83 6.18 7.72
N GLU A 252 35.81 6.41 8.56
CA GLU A 252 36.03 6.62 10.01
C GLU A 252 36.46 5.33 10.73
N GLU A 253 36.40 4.17 10.06
CA GLU A 253 37.12 2.95 10.47
C GLU A 253 38.63 3.19 10.66
N GLU A 254 39.25 4.12 9.89
CA GLU A 254 40.67 4.47 10.06
C GLU A 254 40.90 5.36 11.30
N ALA A 255 39.88 6.10 11.76
CA ALA A 255 39.95 6.98 12.93
C ALA A 255 39.58 6.25 14.25
N LEU A 256 38.75 5.19 14.18
CA LEU A 256 38.42 4.27 15.26
C LEU A 256 39.46 3.12 15.39
N SER A 257 40.76 3.45 15.39
CA SER A 257 41.88 2.59 15.87
C SER A 257 41.89 1.09 15.48
N THR A 258 42.70 0.76 14.45
CA THR A 258 43.58 -0.43 14.22
C THR A 258 43.14 -1.89 14.43
N THR A 259 41.99 -2.25 15.02
CA THR A 259 41.47 -3.64 15.05
C THR A 259 39.93 -3.68 15.11
N GLU A 260 39.32 -4.70 14.49
CA GLU A 260 37.84 -4.92 14.49
C GLU A 260 37.23 -4.90 15.91
N THR A 261 38.01 -5.22 16.95
CA THR A 261 37.59 -5.23 18.36
C THR A 261 37.34 -3.82 18.94
N ALA A 262 38.14 -2.82 18.57
CA ALA A 262 37.99 -1.47 19.13
C ALA A 262 36.72 -0.77 18.62
N ALA A 263 36.41 -0.94 17.33
CA ALA A 263 35.18 -0.44 16.73
C ALA A 263 33.94 -1.11 17.34
N TRP A 264 34.01 -2.43 17.55
CA TRP A 264 32.97 -3.17 18.26
C TRP A 264 32.68 -2.61 19.65
N ASP A 265 33.72 -2.44 20.47
CA ASP A 265 33.58 -1.97 21.85
C ASP A 265 32.99 -0.55 21.91
N ALA A 266 33.33 0.31 20.95
CA ALA A 266 32.76 1.65 20.86
C ALA A 266 31.25 1.61 20.55
N VAL A 267 30.83 0.76 19.60
CA VAL A 267 29.41 0.59 19.27
C VAL A 267 28.63 0.03 20.45
N VAL A 268 29.12 -1.05 21.07
CA VAL A 268 28.43 -1.67 22.22
C VAL A 268 28.35 -0.71 23.41
N ARG A 269 29.38 0.11 23.65
CA ARG A 269 29.33 1.16 24.68
C ARG A 269 28.21 2.16 24.43
N LYS A 270 28.11 2.69 23.20
CA LYS A 270 27.01 3.60 22.82
C LYS A 270 25.63 2.95 22.96
N ILE A 271 25.51 1.65 22.64
CA ILE A 271 24.25 0.91 22.84
C ILE A 271 23.89 0.82 24.33
N HIS A 272 24.86 0.48 25.18
CA HIS A 272 24.66 0.40 26.64
C HIS A 272 24.26 1.76 27.22
N ASP A 273 24.89 2.83 26.75
CA ASP A 273 24.63 4.21 27.19
C ASP A 273 23.35 4.80 26.54
N LYS A 274 22.64 4.00 25.72
CA LYS A 274 21.41 4.36 25.00
C LYS A 274 21.56 5.54 24.04
N GLU A 275 22.78 5.75 23.54
CA GLU A 275 23.12 6.76 22.55
C GLU A 275 22.77 6.28 21.11
N PHE A 276 21.53 5.83 20.91
CA PHE A 276 21.11 5.23 19.64
C PHE A 276 21.14 6.23 18.48
N GLN A 277 20.75 7.49 18.74
CA GLN A 277 20.74 8.54 17.71
C GLN A 277 22.14 8.82 17.16
N ASP A 278 23.18 8.72 17.99
CA ASP A 278 24.57 8.87 17.57
C ASP A 278 25.03 7.73 16.66
N LEU A 279 24.45 6.53 16.80
CA LEU A 279 24.76 5.39 15.94
C LEU A 279 23.95 5.41 14.65
N LEU A 280 22.71 5.89 14.69
CA LEU A 280 21.81 5.95 13.55
C LEU A 280 22.30 6.88 12.42
N VAL A 281 23.21 7.82 12.71
CA VAL A 281 23.88 8.60 11.65
C VAL A 281 24.68 7.74 10.67
N TYR A 282 25.05 6.52 11.10
CA TYR A 282 25.76 5.51 10.30
C TYR A 282 24.83 4.43 9.73
N ASP A 283 23.52 4.50 10.00
CA ASP A 283 22.54 3.55 9.48
C ASP A 283 22.42 3.68 7.95
N GLU A 284 22.75 2.60 7.23
CA GLU A 284 22.67 2.59 5.78
C GLU A 284 21.26 2.96 5.31
N LEU A 285 20.18 2.43 5.91
CA LEU A 285 18.82 2.72 5.46
C LEU A 285 18.48 4.21 5.56
N GLN A 286 18.78 4.87 6.68
CA GLN A 286 18.55 6.31 6.82
C GLN A 286 19.30 7.12 5.76
N ARG A 287 20.55 6.75 5.45
CA ARG A 287 21.31 7.37 4.37
C ARG A 287 20.67 7.12 3.00
N GLU A 288 20.32 5.88 2.69
CA GLU A 288 19.70 5.52 1.40
C GLU A 288 18.34 6.20 1.19
N GLN A 289 17.54 6.39 2.24
CA GLN A 289 16.30 7.18 2.19
C GLN A 289 16.58 8.66 1.97
N LYS A 290 17.53 9.25 2.70
CA LYS A 290 17.94 10.65 2.54
C LYS A 290 18.46 10.96 1.13
N GLU A 291 19.13 10.00 0.52
CA GLU A 291 19.65 10.09 -0.85
C GLU A 291 18.63 9.63 -1.91
N ASN A 292 17.39 9.31 -1.51
CA ASN A 292 16.29 8.86 -2.35
C ASN A 292 16.60 7.61 -3.20
N ARG A 293 17.49 6.73 -2.72
CA ARG A 293 17.91 5.50 -3.42
C ARG A 293 17.06 4.28 -3.08
N ALA A 294 16.43 4.27 -1.91
CA ALA A 294 15.46 3.26 -1.49
C ALA A 294 14.42 3.88 -0.56
N LEU A 295 13.20 3.32 -0.55
CA LEU A 295 12.12 3.69 0.39
C LEU A 295 11.87 5.21 0.48
N TYR A 296 12.00 5.93 -0.65
CA TYR A 296 11.97 7.40 -0.70
C TYR A 296 10.62 7.99 -0.24
N LEU A 297 9.52 7.31 -0.57
CA LEU A 297 8.16 7.72 -0.18
C LEU A 297 7.82 7.39 1.28
N PHE A 298 8.64 6.57 1.93
CA PHE A 298 8.27 5.95 3.19
C PHE A 298 8.74 6.79 4.38
N LYS A 299 7.92 6.80 5.41
CA LYS A 299 8.23 7.30 6.74
C LYS A 299 8.60 6.14 7.65
N GLU A 300 9.45 6.41 8.62
CA GLU A 300 9.79 5.49 9.71
C GLU A 300 9.68 6.24 11.04
N GLY A 301 9.29 5.52 12.09
CA GLY A 301 9.23 6.05 13.44
C GLY A 301 10.61 6.34 14.01
N GLU A 302 10.67 7.18 15.04
CA GLU A 302 11.90 7.35 15.80
C GLU A 302 12.31 6.02 16.45
N ILE A 303 13.54 5.57 16.15
CA ILE A 303 14.11 4.37 16.75
C ILE A 303 14.66 4.73 18.13
N THR A 304 13.98 4.23 19.17
CA THR A 304 14.33 4.45 20.58
C THR A 304 14.71 3.15 21.30
N PHE A 305 14.92 2.08 20.54
CA PHE A 305 15.27 0.74 21.01
C PHE A 305 16.64 0.32 20.46
N PRO A 306 17.37 -0.59 21.15
CA PRO A 306 18.71 -0.99 20.74
C PRO A 306 18.69 -1.83 19.45
N PRO A 307 19.84 -2.00 18.76
CA PRO A 307 19.95 -2.85 17.58
C PRO A 307 19.40 -4.25 17.80
N THR A 308 18.67 -4.78 16.83
CA THR A 308 17.93 -6.06 16.95
C THR A 308 18.75 -7.27 16.53
N PHE A 309 19.89 -7.05 15.89
CA PHE A 309 20.80 -8.06 15.38
C PHE A 309 22.26 -7.64 15.68
N LYS A 310 23.25 -8.51 15.89
CA LYS A 310 23.18 -9.97 16.02
C LYS A 310 23.28 -10.37 17.48
N MET A 311 22.28 -11.08 17.99
CA MET A 311 22.21 -11.51 19.38
C MET A 311 22.84 -12.88 19.56
N ILE A 312 23.40 -13.14 20.74
CA ILE A 312 23.62 -14.52 21.21
C ILE A 312 22.25 -15.08 21.59
N ARG A 313 21.90 -16.25 21.04
CA ARG A 313 20.62 -16.91 21.36
C ARG A 313 20.51 -17.23 22.85
N GLU A 314 19.29 -17.28 23.35
CA GLU A 314 18.96 -17.49 24.76
C GLU A 314 19.51 -16.39 25.70
N THR A 315 19.85 -15.22 25.15
CA THR A 315 20.21 -14.02 25.92
C THR A 315 19.30 -12.85 25.55
N GLU A 316 19.05 -11.94 26.49
CA GLU A 316 18.20 -10.77 26.25
C GLU A 316 18.96 -9.64 25.56
N ASP A 317 20.21 -9.40 25.95
CA ASP A 317 20.95 -8.17 25.66
C ASP A 317 22.43 -8.40 25.30
N VAL A 318 22.83 -9.64 25.00
CA VAL A 318 24.22 -9.95 24.64
C VAL A 318 24.40 -10.07 23.13
N TYR A 319 25.25 -9.23 22.56
CA TYR A 319 25.58 -9.23 21.13
C TYR A 319 26.70 -10.24 20.78
N ASP A 320 26.59 -10.89 19.63
CA ASP A 320 27.59 -11.81 19.08
C ASP A 320 28.63 -11.03 18.25
N MET A 321 29.89 -11.01 18.72
CA MET A 321 31.03 -10.31 18.09
C MET A 321 31.28 -10.69 16.61
N LYS A 322 30.65 -11.74 16.08
CA LYS A 322 30.72 -12.08 14.64
C LYS A 322 30.19 -11.00 13.71
N ARG A 323 29.31 -10.10 14.17
CA ARG A 323 28.65 -9.07 13.34
C ARG A 323 28.30 -7.84 14.14
N VAL A 324 28.82 -6.68 13.74
CA VAL A 324 28.52 -5.38 14.40
C VAL A 324 27.00 -5.24 14.56
N PRO A 325 26.50 -4.82 15.74
CA PRO A 325 25.08 -4.70 15.96
C PRO A 325 24.42 -3.73 14.96
N ALA A 326 23.24 -4.07 14.46
CA ALA A 326 22.50 -3.28 13.47
C ALA A 326 20.98 -3.40 13.65
N TRP A 327 20.26 -2.36 13.21
CA TRP A 327 18.80 -2.35 13.09
C TRP A 327 18.38 -2.96 11.75
N CYS A 328 18.49 -4.28 11.65
CA CYS A 328 18.10 -5.04 10.46
C CYS A 328 16.57 -5.11 10.27
N ASP A 329 15.83 -5.16 11.39
CA ASP A 329 14.39 -5.41 11.43
C ASP A 329 13.62 -4.08 11.52
N ARG A 330 12.85 -3.73 10.48
CA ARG A 330 12.30 -2.37 10.31
C ARG A 330 10.82 -2.38 9.94
N ILE A 331 10.10 -1.30 10.29
CA ILE A 331 8.70 -1.09 9.93
C ILE A 331 8.52 0.35 9.46
N LEU A 332 8.21 0.50 8.18
CA LEU A 332 8.00 1.78 7.50
C LEU A 332 6.61 1.84 6.90
N TRP A 333 6.13 3.04 6.59
CA TRP A 333 4.85 3.21 5.91
C TRP A 333 4.86 4.36 4.90
N PHE A 334 4.05 4.22 3.86
CA PHE A 334 3.70 5.26 2.91
C PHE A 334 2.18 5.41 2.90
N SER A 335 1.69 6.63 2.72
CA SER A 335 0.26 6.90 2.58
C SER A 335 0.05 7.97 1.52
N GLN A 336 -0.99 7.78 0.71
CA GLN A 336 -1.35 8.73 -0.33
C GLN A 336 -1.81 10.07 0.26
N ASP A 337 -1.71 11.12 -0.55
CA ASP A 337 -2.20 12.45 -0.19
C ASP A 337 -3.67 12.41 0.25
N GLY A 338 -3.97 13.07 1.37
CA GLY A 338 -5.31 13.09 1.96
C GLY A 338 -5.64 11.87 2.83
N CYS A 339 -4.75 10.88 2.94
CA CYS A 339 -4.89 9.76 3.87
C CYS A 339 -4.13 10.04 5.17
N GLN A 340 -4.77 9.83 6.31
CA GLN A 340 -4.18 10.08 7.64
C GLN A 340 -3.73 8.78 8.29
N VAL A 341 -2.53 8.82 8.88
CA VAL A 341 -1.92 7.72 9.62
C VAL A 341 -1.03 8.28 10.72
N ASP A 342 -1.27 7.83 11.94
CA ASP A 342 -0.43 8.13 13.10
C ASP A 342 0.22 6.84 13.57
N GLN A 343 1.55 6.82 13.70
CA GLN A 343 2.23 5.73 14.39
C GLN A 343 2.15 5.99 15.91
N LEU A 344 1.57 5.04 16.64
CA LEU A 344 1.34 5.14 18.08
C LEU A 344 2.48 4.52 18.89
N SER A 345 3.16 3.51 18.36
CA SER A 345 4.32 2.89 19.00
C SER A 345 5.28 2.28 17.98
N TYR A 346 6.56 2.19 18.36
CA TYR A 346 7.59 1.48 17.61
C TYR A 346 8.64 0.93 18.57
N THR A 347 8.75 -0.40 18.70
CA THR A 347 9.58 -1.05 19.73
C THR A 347 10.16 -2.36 19.25
N SER A 348 11.26 -2.79 19.89
CA SER A 348 11.74 -4.17 19.85
C SER A 348 11.46 -4.90 21.18
N VAL A 349 11.58 -6.23 21.17
CA VAL A 349 11.27 -7.10 22.32
C VAL A 349 12.49 -7.91 22.72
N SER A 350 13.23 -7.44 23.73
CA SER A 350 14.49 -8.06 24.18
C SER A 350 14.29 -9.42 24.88
N SER A 351 13.17 -9.60 25.58
CA SER A 351 12.86 -10.84 26.33
C SER A 351 12.62 -12.06 25.43
N VAL A 352 12.36 -11.85 24.13
CA VAL A 352 12.31 -12.94 23.15
C VAL A 352 13.72 -13.22 22.65
N SER A 353 14.25 -14.41 22.96
CA SER A 353 15.68 -14.74 22.81
C SER A 353 15.98 -15.99 21.99
N SER A 354 14.98 -16.68 21.45
CA SER A 354 15.18 -17.92 20.66
C SER A 354 15.92 -17.70 19.34
N SER A 355 15.87 -16.47 18.81
CA SER A 355 16.54 -16.06 17.57
C SER A 355 17.72 -15.14 17.89
N ASP A 356 18.66 -15.06 16.96
CA ASP A 356 19.70 -14.03 16.94
C ASP A 356 19.20 -12.66 16.46
N HIS A 357 17.89 -12.54 16.19
CA HIS A 357 17.16 -11.30 16.00
C HIS A 357 16.09 -11.10 17.08
N LYS A 358 15.89 -9.84 17.48
CA LYS A 358 14.78 -9.43 18.35
C LYS A 358 13.53 -9.07 17.53
N PRO A 359 12.32 -9.55 17.90
CA PRO A 359 11.09 -9.12 17.25
C PRO A 359 10.91 -7.61 17.34
N VAL A 360 10.32 -7.03 16.30
CA VAL A 360 9.97 -5.61 16.23
C VAL A 360 8.47 -5.48 16.00
N ALA A 361 7.86 -4.47 16.64
CA ALA A 361 6.45 -4.17 16.53
C ALA A 361 6.21 -2.67 16.38
N ALA A 362 5.21 -2.31 15.58
CA ALA A 362 4.70 -0.96 15.48
C ALA A 362 3.16 -0.99 15.47
N THR A 363 2.55 0.06 16.01
CA THR A 363 1.10 0.22 16.00
C THR A 363 0.70 1.53 15.36
N PHE A 364 -0.45 1.54 14.70
CA PHE A 364 -0.92 2.67 13.90
C PHE A 364 -2.40 2.94 14.14
N LEU A 365 -2.78 4.22 14.03
CA LEU A 365 -4.16 4.68 13.92
C LEU A 365 -4.37 5.27 12.53
N LEU A 366 -5.31 4.71 11.77
CA LEU A 366 -5.64 5.14 10.41
C LEU A 366 -7.06 5.73 10.37
N LYS A 367 -7.29 6.61 9.41
CA LYS A 367 -8.64 7.03 9.02
C LYS A 367 -9.11 6.23 7.80
N ALA A 368 -10.07 5.34 8.01
CA ALA A 368 -10.68 4.57 6.96
C ALA A 368 -12.06 5.15 6.58
N PHE A 369 -12.46 5.00 5.32
CA PHE A 369 -13.69 5.58 4.80
C PHE A 369 -14.46 4.58 3.94
N ALA A 370 -15.77 4.75 3.90
CA ALA A 370 -16.63 4.12 2.91
C ALA A 370 -17.11 5.20 1.94
N LEU A 371 -17.03 4.90 0.65
CA LEU A 371 -17.45 5.81 -0.39
C LEU A 371 -18.94 5.64 -0.66
N PRO A 372 -19.65 6.73 -1.02
CA PRO A 372 -21.01 6.62 -1.52
C PRO A 372 -21.08 5.61 -2.66
N CYS A 373 -22.18 4.86 -2.73
CA CYS A 373 -22.35 3.89 -3.79
C CYS A 373 -22.32 4.58 -5.16
N ASN A 374 -21.69 3.91 -6.13
CA ASN A 374 -21.90 4.25 -7.53
C ASN A 374 -23.33 3.85 -7.89
N TYR A 375 -24.29 4.76 -7.71
CA TYR A 375 -25.65 4.54 -8.18
C TYR A 375 -25.63 4.44 -9.71
N ILE A 376 -26.02 3.29 -10.25
CA ILE A 376 -26.28 3.12 -11.67
C ILE A 376 -27.62 2.41 -11.80
N ASP A 377 -28.71 3.18 -11.83
CA ASP A 377 -29.90 2.72 -12.56
C ASP A 377 -30.66 3.89 -13.19
N ASN A 378 -30.99 3.74 -14.48
CA ASN A 378 -31.53 4.77 -15.38
C ASN A 378 -30.75 6.10 -15.34
N LEU A 379 -29.64 6.11 -16.07
CA LEU A 379 -28.98 7.32 -16.56
C LEU A 379 -30.06 8.37 -16.86
N ASP A 380 -29.90 9.58 -16.30
CA ASP A 380 -30.64 10.78 -16.68
C ASP A 380 -31.09 10.70 -18.15
N GLU A 381 -32.25 11.27 -18.50
CA GLU A 381 -32.67 11.43 -19.90
C GLU A 381 -31.55 12.03 -20.80
N ASP A 382 -30.53 12.67 -20.19
CA ASP A 382 -29.35 13.27 -20.79
C ASP A 382 -28.02 12.47 -20.76
N ASP A 383 -27.89 11.37 -20.01
CA ASP A 383 -26.63 10.62 -19.79
C ASP A 383 -25.44 11.51 -19.33
N LYS A 384 -25.62 12.34 -18.30
CA LYS A 384 -24.55 13.22 -17.79
C LYS A 384 -23.50 12.46 -16.98
N ARG A 385 -22.24 12.91 -17.05
CA ARG A 385 -21.08 12.39 -16.30
C ARG A 385 -20.15 13.50 -15.86
N TRP A 386 -19.33 13.20 -14.86
CA TRP A 386 -18.18 14.02 -14.50
C TRP A 386 -17.11 13.90 -15.58
N HIS A 387 -16.67 15.05 -16.07
CA HIS A 387 -15.57 15.16 -17.03
C HIS A 387 -14.42 15.91 -16.37
N VAL A 388 -13.23 15.29 -16.42
CA VAL A 388 -11.98 15.93 -16.01
C VAL A 388 -11.25 16.38 -17.28
N ARG A 389 -10.96 17.67 -17.36
CA ARG A 389 -10.24 18.29 -18.47
C ARG A 389 -8.97 18.95 -17.98
N PHE A 390 -7.87 18.70 -18.67
CA PHE A 390 -6.63 19.41 -18.44
C PHE A 390 -6.61 20.69 -19.29
N THR A 391 -6.36 21.82 -18.65
CA THR A 391 -6.13 23.12 -19.30
C THR A 391 -4.65 23.48 -19.39
N ALA A 392 -3.81 22.75 -18.65
CA ALA A 392 -2.36 22.69 -18.79
C ALA A 392 -1.89 21.30 -18.34
N LEU A 393 -0.85 20.78 -18.97
CA LEU A 393 -0.17 19.56 -18.54
C LEU A 393 1.28 19.59 -19.05
N ARG A 394 2.23 19.35 -18.17
CA ARG A 394 3.64 19.15 -18.51
C ARG A 394 4.31 18.20 -17.53
N ALA A 395 5.35 17.53 -17.98
CA ALA A 395 6.26 16.79 -17.12
C ALA A 395 7.64 17.44 -17.13
N ARG A 396 8.42 17.25 -16.06
CA ARG A 396 9.79 17.76 -15.95
C ARG A 396 10.73 16.71 -15.41
N ASN A 397 12.00 16.83 -15.80
CA ASN A 397 13.09 16.03 -15.27
C ASN A 397 12.81 14.52 -15.38
N LEU A 398 12.16 14.10 -16.47
CA LEU A 398 11.96 12.68 -16.75
C LEU A 398 13.32 12.00 -16.97
N ARG A 399 13.40 10.72 -16.59
CA ARG A 399 14.59 9.90 -16.85
C ARG A 399 14.65 9.56 -18.33
N ALA A 400 15.85 9.58 -18.92
CA ALA A 400 16.05 9.02 -20.25
C ALA A 400 15.98 7.49 -20.18
N SER A 401 15.15 6.88 -21.03
CA SER A 401 15.01 5.41 -21.09
C SER A 401 15.69 4.80 -22.32
N ASP A 402 15.97 5.56 -23.38
CA ASP A 402 16.68 5.04 -24.56
C ASP A 402 18.21 5.23 -24.51
N ILE A 403 18.92 4.32 -25.17
CA ILE A 403 20.40 4.31 -25.35
C ILE A 403 20.91 5.63 -25.97
N CYS A 404 20.06 6.34 -26.72
CA CYS A 404 20.40 7.62 -27.36
C CYS A 404 20.23 8.84 -26.44
N GLY A 405 19.79 8.67 -25.18
CA GLY A 405 19.66 9.74 -24.20
C GLY A 405 18.36 10.54 -24.28
N TYR A 406 17.34 10.04 -24.98
CA TYR A 406 16.03 10.68 -25.13
C TYR A 406 14.91 9.69 -24.80
N SER A 407 13.69 10.20 -24.60
CA SER A 407 12.46 9.41 -24.47
C SER A 407 11.33 10.13 -25.20
N ASP A 408 10.33 9.39 -25.62
CA ASP A 408 9.14 9.84 -26.36
C ASP A 408 7.89 9.83 -25.46
N PRO A 409 7.83 10.63 -24.37
CA PRO A 409 6.82 10.45 -23.34
C PRO A 409 5.39 10.74 -23.81
N TYR A 410 4.47 9.93 -23.30
CA TYR A 410 3.05 10.21 -23.24
C TYR A 410 2.49 9.84 -21.86
N VAL A 411 1.32 10.39 -21.51
CA VAL A 411 0.64 10.07 -20.26
C VAL A 411 -0.58 9.20 -20.55
N SER A 412 -0.64 8.03 -19.92
CA SER A 412 -1.84 7.20 -19.82
C SER A 412 -2.53 7.46 -18.49
N PHE A 413 -3.82 7.76 -18.53
CA PHE A 413 -4.63 7.97 -17.34
C PHE A 413 -5.54 6.78 -17.09
N ILE A 414 -5.46 6.23 -15.88
CA ILE A 414 -6.33 5.17 -15.37
C ILE A 414 -6.89 5.58 -13.99
N GLY A 415 -7.87 4.84 -13.47
CA GLY A 415 -8.41 5.09 -12.13
C GLY A 415 -9.65 4.26 -11.83
N PRO A 416 -10.10 4.24 -10.56
CA PRO A 416 -11.14 3.33 -10.06
C PRO A 416 -12.50 3.48 -10.78
N ASN A 417 -12.81 4.68 -11.28
CA ASN A 417 -14.06 4.99 -11.96
C ASN A 417 -13.86 5.52 -13.38
N LEU A 418 -12.73 5.28 -14.04
CA LEU A 418 -12.58 5.73 -15.43
C LEU A 418 -13.51 4.91 -16.34
N PHE A 419 -14.27 5.58 -17.21
CA PHE A 419 -15.11 4.90 -18.20
C PHE A 419 -14.27 4.09 -19.20
N GLN A 420 -13.09 4.61 -19.53
CA GLN A 420 -12.07 3.94 -20.33
C GLN A 420 -10.70 4.57 -20.03
N GLU A 421 -9.63 3.83 -20.25
CA GLU A 421 -8.29 4.40 -20.33
C GLU A 421 -8.21 5.42 -21.47
N VAL A 422 -7.52 6.54 -21.21
CA VAL A 422 -7.22 7.56 -22.21
C VAL A 422 -5.76 7.99 -22.12
N ARG A 423 -5.22 8.47 -23.23
CA ARG A 423 -3.81 8.88 -23.31
C ARG A 423 -3.62 10.20 -24.02
N THR A 424 -2.51 10.88 -23.72
CA THR A 424 -2.04 12.03 -24.48
C THR A 424 -1.36 11.60 -25.78
N ALA A 425 -1.06 12.56 -26.67
CA ALA A 425 -0.09 12.34 -27.74
C ALA A 425 1.33 12.16 -27.16
N ALA A 426 2.17 11.36 -27.84
CA ALA A 426 3.58 11.22 -27.52
C ALA A 426 4.36 12.48 -27.91
N ARG A 427 5.41 12.80 -27.14
CA ARG A 427 6.32 13.92 -27.39
C ARG A 427 7.70 13.41 -27.70
N LEU A 428 8.09 13.48 -28.97
CA LEU A 428 9.35 12.93 -29.42
C LEU A 428 10.55 13.61 -28.74
N GLN A 429 11.49 12.80 -28.26
CA GLN A 429 12.79 13.16 -27.73
C GLN A 429 12.76 14.29 -26.69
N ASN A 430 11.87 14.19 -25.70
CA ASN A 430 11.62 15.29 -24.78
C ASN A 430 11.46 14.81 -23.33
N LEU A 431 12.41 15.15 -22.46
CA LEU A 431 12.35 14.85 -21.02
C LEU A 431 11.59 15.90 -20.20
N ASN A 432 11.13 16.97 -20.86
CA ASN A 432 10.34 18.06 -20.27
C ASN A 432 9.12 18.39 -21.15
N PRO A 433 8.26 17.40 -21.48
CA PRO A 433 7.17 17.57 -22.43
C PRO A 433 6.10 18.55 -21.92
N VAL A 434 5.58 19.37 -22.83
CA VAL A 434 4.38 20.19 -22.61
C VAL A 434 3.32 19.75 -23.62
N TRP A 435 2.12 19.42 -23.16
CA TRP A 435 1.01 18.99 -24.00
C TRP A 435 0.04 20.14 -24.30
N ASN A 436 -0.30 20.34 -25.57
CA ASN A 436 -1.23 21.39 -25.98
C ASN A 436 -2.66 20.99 -25.57
N PRO A 437 -3.37 21.80 -24.77
CA PRO A 437 -4.69 21.43 -24.26
C PRO A 437 -5.77 21.19 -25.33
N LEU A 438 -5.65 21.83 -26.49
CA LEU A 438 -6.63 21.73 -27.57
C LEU A 438 -6.37 20.54 -28.51
N LYS A 439 -5.11 20.07 -28.59
CA LYS A 439 -4.70 19.05 -29.55
C LYS A 439 -4.34 17.72 -28.91
N ASP A 440 -3.65 17.76 -27.77
CA ASP A 440 -2.94 16.60 -27.24
C ASP A 440 -3.60 16.00 -25.99
N LEU A 441 -4.49 16.73 -25.33
CA LEU A 441 -5.08 16.32 -24.04
C LEU A 441 -6.46 15.69 -24.21
N PRO A 442 -6.68 14.48 -23.64
CA PRO A 442 -7.99 13.86 -23.67
C PRO A 442 -8.94 14.51 -22.66
N THR A 443 -10.24 14.34 -22.90
CA THR A 443 -11.25 14.51 -21.85
C THR A 443 -11.43 13.17 -21.16
N ILE A 444 -11.22 13.14 -19.84
CA ILE A 444 -11.44 11.95 -19.02
C ILE A 444 -12.91 11.96 -18.58
N VAL A 445 -13.61 10.84 -18.76
CA VAL A 445 -15.00 10.67 -18.35
C VAL A 445 -15.04 9.68 -17.20
N LEU A 446 -15.63 10.08 -16.08
CA LEU A 446 -15.76 9.25 -14.89
C LEU A 446 -17.13 8.57 -14.87
N ASN A 447 -17.15 7.30 -14.46
CA ASN A 447 -18.33 6.46 -14.31
C ASN A 447 -18.80 6.44 -12.84
N THR A 448 -18.92 7.63 -12.25
CA THR A 448 -19.46 7.85 -10.91
C THR A 448 -20.36 9.08 -10.91
N PHE A 449 -21.28 9.15 -9.95
CA PHE A 449 -22.29 10.21 -9.84
C PHE A 449 -22.07 11.11 -8.61
N PRO A 450 -21.93 10.58 -7.38
CA PRO A 450 -21.75 11.43 -6.21
C PRO A 450 -20.44 12.21 -6.31
N ILE A 451 -20.51 13.54 -6.22
CA ILE A 451 -19.30 14.39 -6.29
C ILE A 451 -18.43 14.19 -5.04
N GLU A 452 -19.05 13.85 -3.91
CA GLU A 452 -18.42 13.54 -2.63
C GLU A 452 -17.46 12.36 -2.76
N ARG A 453 -17.77 11.40 -3.64
CA ARG A 453 -16.87 10.29 -3.94
C ARG A 453 -15.57 10.77 -4.56
N LEU A 454 -15.63 11.79 -5.42
CA LEU A 454 -14.44 12.36 -6.07
C LEU A 454 -13.51 13.07 -5.08
N GLU A 455 -14.00 13.45 -3.89
CA GLU A 455 -13.15 14.06 -2.85
C GLU A 455 -12.14 13.08 -2.25
N LYS A 456 -12.36 11.77 -2.43
CA LYS A 456 -11.50 10.69 -1.94
C LYS A 456 -10.86 9.86 -3.05
N GLU A 457 -11.06 10.24 -4.31
CA GLU A 457 -10.52 9.53 -5.47
C GLU A 457 -9.37 10.29 -6.15
N TYR A 458 -8.66 9.56 -6.99
CA TYR A 458 -7.48 10.03 -7.71
C TYR A 458 -7.49 9.50 -9.15
N LEU A 459 -6.75 10.20 -10.01
CA LEU A 459 -6.32 9.67 -11.31
C LEU A 459 -4.90 9.13 -11.17
N THR A 460 -4.67 7.90 -11.60
CA THR A 460 -3.31 7.39 -11.75
C THR A 460 -2.79 7.81 -13.13
N ALA A 461 -1.75 8.64 -13.13
CA ALA A 461 -1.01 9.01 -14.31
C ALA A 461 0.19 8.09 -14.48
N ARG A 462 0.27 7.39 -15.62
CA ARG A 462 1.42 6.61 -16.05
C ARG A 462 2.13 7.38 -17.15
N VAL A 463 3.31 7.91 -16.86
CA VAL A 463 4.18 8.49 -17.88
C VAL A 463 4.96 7.34 -18.50
N LEU A 464 4.75 7.14 -19.79
CA LEU A 464 5.26 6.01 -20.55
C LEU A 464 6.13 6.52 -21.71
N ASP A 465 7.18 5.79 -22.03
CA ASP A 465 8.02 6.01 -23.20
C ASP A 465 7.45 5.24 -24.38
N TYR A 466 7.08 5.94 -25.45
CA TYR A 466 6.51 5.30 -26.63
C TYR A 466 7.58 4.59 -27.44
N ASN A 467 7.52 3.25 -27.56
CA ASN A 467 8.49 2.48 -28.35
C ASN A 467 7.81 1.39 -29.19
N THR A 468 7.86 1.57 -30.50
CA THR A 468 7.25 0.65 -31.49
C THR A 468 7.92 -0.72 -31.60
N LYS A 469 9.14 -0.90 -31.06
CA LYS A 469 9.93 -2.13 -31.22
C LYS A 469 9.98 -2.99 -29.97
N THR A 470 10.09 -2.39 -28.80
CA THR A 470 10.30 -3.10 -27.52
C THR A 470 9.08 -3.10 -26.60
N GLY A 471 8.00 -2.40 -27.00
CA GLY A 471 6.89 -2.08 -26.12
C GLY A 471 7.20 -0.85 -25.27
N ASP A 472 6.16 -0.21 -24.77
CA ASP A 472 6.27 1.06 -24.07
C ASP A 472 6.84 0.88 -22.65
N GLY A 473 7.93 1.59 -22.35
CA GLY A 473 8.59 1.54 -21.05
C GLY A 473 7.93 2.50 -20.05
N VAL A 474 7.95 2.19 -18.76
CA VAL A 474 7.42 3.12 -17.74
C VAL A 474 8.50 4.13 -17.36
N LEU A 475 8.20 5.41 -17.52
CA LEU A 475 9.05 6.51 -17.07
C LEU A 475 8.71 6.92 -15.63
N GLY A 476 7.44 6.85 -15.23
CA GLY A 476 7.02 7.16 -13.87
C GLY A 476 5.53 7.03 -13.65
N TYR A 477 5.14 6.80 -12.40
CA TYR A 477 3.76 6.83 -11.92
C TYR A 477 3.54 8.06 -11.04
N GLY A 478 2.35 8.63 -11.09
CA GLY A 478 1.91 9.69 -10.19
C GLY A 478 0.42 9.59 -9.91
N LEU A 479 -0.01 10.03 -8.74
CA LEU A 479 -1.42 10.07 -8.34
C LEU A 479 -1.88 11.52 -8.30
N ILE A 480 -2.93 11.84 -9.05
CA ILE A 480 -3.52 13.18 -9.10
C ILE A 480 -4.82 13.14 -8.28
N PRO A 481 -4.83 13.69 -7.05
CA PRO A 481 -6.05 13.73 -6.23
C PRO A 481 -7.13 14.59 -6.88
N LEU A 482 -8.39 14.14 -6.81
CA LEU A 482 -9.53 14.87 -7.38
C LEU A 482 -10.17 15.85 -6.38
N ALA A 483 -9.80 15.79 -5.10
CA ALA A 483 -10.34 16.66 -4.05
C ALA A 483 -10.22 18.16 -4.39
N SER A 484 -9.05 18.61 -4.83
CA SER A 484 -8.83 20.00 -5.24
C SER A 484 -9.67 20.39 -6.46
N ALA A 485 -9.87 19.47 -7.40
CA ALA A 485 -10.72 19.70 -8.57
C ALA A 485 -12.21 19.81 -8.19
N VAL A 486 -12.67 19.03 -7.19
CA VAL A 486 -14.03 19.17 -6.62
C VAL A 486 -14.20 20.52 -5.94
N ALA A 487 -13.25 20.93 -5.09
CA ALA A 487 -13.29 22.22 -4.42
C ALA A 487 -13.33 23.38 -5.44
N ALA A 488 -12.47 23.32 -6.46
CA ALA A 488 -12.46 24.31 -7.53
C ALA A 488 -13.77 24.31 -8.33
N PHE A 489 -14.36 23.15 -8.63
CA PHE A 489 -15.66 23.07 -9.30
C PHE A 489 -16.78 23.75 -8.51
N LYS A 490 -16.86 23.51 -7.19
CA LYS A 490 -17.80 24.18 -6.29
C LYS A 490 -17.62 25.70 -6.33
N ALA A 491 -16.38 26.17 -6.49
CA ALA A 491 -16.03 27.58 -6.67
C ALA A 491 -16.09 28.09 -8.13
N LYS A 492 -16.57 27.29 -9.09
CA LYS A 492 -16.64 27.61 -10.54
C LYS A 492 -15.26 27.91 -11.18
N GLY A 493 -14.19 27.30 -10.67
CA GLY A 493 -12.81 27.52 -11.08
C GLY A 493 -12.10 26.27 -11.64
N THR A 494 -10.77 26.33 -11.58
CA THR A 494 -9.83 25.25 -11.93
C THR A 494 -8.90 24.97 -10.76
N ALA A 495 -8.29 23.78 -10.74
CA ALA A 495 -7.35 23.38 -9.71
C ALA A 495 -5.99 23.06 -10.32
N ASP A 496 -4.95 23.72 -9.83
CA ASP A 496 -3.57 23.35 -10.17
C ASP A 496 -3.14 22.12 -9.36
N PHE A 497 -2.26 21.32 -9.93
CA PHE A 497 -1.61 20.22 -9.25
C PHE A 497 -0.15 20.10 -9.66
N VAL A 498 0.67 19.59 -8.74
CA VAL A 498 2.03 19.13 -8.97
C VAL A 498 2.15 17.81 -8.23
N VAL A 499 2.53 16.75 -8.93
CA VAL A 499 2.73 15.42 -8.35
C VAL A 499 4.12 14.93 -8.69
N GLU A 500 4.83 14.45 -7.67
CA GLU A 500 6.10 13.75 -7.85
C GLU A 500 5.85 12.43 -8.56
N LEU A 501 6.65 12.15 -9.57
CA LEU A 501 6.63 10.85 -10.24
C LEU A 501 7.62 9.93 -9.57
N SER A 502 7.26 8.65 -9.48
CA SER A 502 8.23 7.64 -9.07
C SER A 502 8.11 6.37 -9.91
N HIS A 503 9.24 5.67 -10.04
CA HIS A 503 9.33 4.41 -10.75
C HIS A 503 10.23 3.47 -9.93
N ARG A 504 9.72 2.26 -9.65
CA ARG A 504 10.42 1.28 -8.81
C ARG A 504 10.82 1.85 -7.45
N GLY A 505 9.99 2.74 -6.88
CA GLY A 505 10.23 3.33 -5.56
C GLY A 505 11.30 4.42 -5.51
N CYS A 506 11.76 4.95 -6.65
CA CYS A 506 12.71 6.05 -6.72
C CYS A 506 12.14 7.25 -7.51
N PRO A 507 12.60 8.50 -7.25
CA PRO A 507 12.11 9.70 -7.94
C PRO A 507 12.31 9.66 -9.45
N ALA A 508 11.29 9.99 -10.22
CA ALA A 508 11.26 9.83 -11.68
C ALA A 508 10.83 11.09 -12.45
N GLY A 509 10.91 12.25 -11.81
CA GLY A 509 10.50 13.54 -12.36
C GLY A 509 9.22 14.05 -11.72
N THR A 510 8.59 15.03 -12.35
CA THR A 510 7.32 15.62 -11.87
C THR A 510 6.29 15.68 -13.00
N LEU A 511 5.02 15.62 -12.65
CA LEU A 511 3.89 15.91 -13.53
C LEU A 511 3.07 17.03 -12.91
N GLU A 512 2.80 18.08 -13.69
CA GLU A 512 2.09 19.25 -13.22
C GLU A 512 1.11 19.75 -14.26
N GLY A 513 0.04 20.40 -13.80
CA GLY A 513 -1.01 20.88 -14.68
C GLY A 513 -2.16 21.54 -13.96
N THR A 514 -3.22 21.80 -14.73
CA THR A 514 -4.42 22.49 -14.26
C THR A 514 -5.65 21.72 -14.70
N LEU A 515 -6.48 21.31 -13.75
CA LEU A 515 -7.69 20.52 -13.92
C LEU A 515 -8.94 21.40 -13.92
N LYS A 516 -9.90 21.06 -14.78
CA LYS A 516 -11.27 21.56 -14.74
C LYS A 516 -12.24 20.38 -14.68
N LEU A 517 -13.01 20.31 -13.61
CA LEU A 517 -14.09 19.35 -13.45
C LEU A 517 -15.40 19.96 -13.96
N THR A 518 -16.22 19.18 -14.67
CA THR A 518 -17.52 19.62 -15.20
C THR A 518 -18.55 18.51 -15.20
N TRP A 519 -19.84 18.85 -15.04
CA TRP A 519 -20.97 17.93 -15.16
C TRP A 519 -21.70 18.15 -16.48
N GLU A 520 -21.59 17.21 -17.43
CA GLU A 520 -22.10 17.39 -18.80
C GLU A 520 -22.47 16.04 -19.45
N ARG A 521 -23.17 16.07 -20.60
CA ARG A 521 -23.55 14.85 -21.35
C ARG A 521 -22.32 14.03 -21.72
N ASN A 522 -22.41 12.71 -21.59
CA ASN A 522 -21.33 11.76 -21.82
C ASN A 522 -20.64 11.92 -23.20
N ALA A 523 -19.44 12.50 -23.20
CA ALA A 523 -18.66 12.71 -24.41
C ALA A 523 -18.07 11.42 -25.01
N ALA A 524 -17.88 10.37 -24.20
CA ALA A 524 -17.29 9.11 -24.66
C ALA A 524 -18.22 8.36 -25.65
N LYS A 525 -19.54 8.38 -25.42
CA LYS A 525 -20.53 7.77 -26.33
C LYS A 525 -20.64 8.49 -27.68
N ARG A 526 -20.45 9.81 -27.73
CA ARG A 526 -20.48 10.58 -29.00
C ARG A 526 -19.41 10.12 -29.98
N ARG A 527 -18.21 9.79 -29.49
CA ARG A 527 -17.10 9.32 -30.34
C ARG A 527 -17.31 7.91 -30.89
N SER A 528 -18.00 7.02 -30.16
CA SER A 528 -18.27 5.66 -30.64
C SER A 528 -19.40 5.60 -31.67
N GLN A 529 -20.41 6.47 -31.55
CA GLN A 529 -21.47 6.61 -32.56
C GLN A 529 -20.94 7.20 -33.87
N ASN A 530 -20.11 8.23 -33.81
CA ASN A 530 -19.50 8.85 -35.01
C ASN A 530 -18.43 7.99 -35.71
N ARG A 531 -17.97 6.89 -35.10
CA ARG A 531 -17.07 5.90 -35.75
C ARG A 531 -17.84 4.74 -36.41
N ARG A 532 -19.14 4.61 -36.12
CA ARG A 532 -20.03 3.58 -36.69
C ARG A 532 -20.91 4.10 -37.83
N GLN A 533 -21.02 5.42 -37.98
CA GLN A 533 -21.45 6.11 -39.21
C GLN A 533 -20.22 6.38 -40.06
#